data_AF-A0A210PM80-F1
#
_entry.id   AF-A0A210PM80-F1
#
_cell.length_a   1.000
_cell.length_b   1.000
_cell.length_c   1.000
_cell.angle_alpha   90.00
_cell.angle_beta   90.00
_cell.angle_gamma   90.00
#
_symmetry.space_group_name_H-M   'P 1'
#
loop_
_entity.id
_entity.type
_entity.pdbx_description
1 polymer ?
#
loop_
_entity_poly.entity_id
_entity_poly.type
_entity_poly.pdbx_seq_one_letter_code
_entity_poly.pdbx_strand_id
1 'polypeptide(L)'
;MPTLRLPKCPKIDRRRFFECRVWDLTVPGMDCGEEASRWASDFLGKENLHMVFSAPNMKKKVITEEGVPPLWTDLVQQGDESIFSDFASYLVTTDQSLEAVNKRLDKPVSMRNFRPNIVIDTTMEAFDEDFWGELKFGENGYMRCLQPCPRCLVTTVDRDTGKRDPSFEPHKTMKKFRCKPGRGVDPFFGINASVDFPADVRVGDPVYARYRTN
;
A
#
# COMPACT_ATOMS: atom_id res chain seq x y z
N MET A 1 15.59 9.11 21.14
CA MET A 1 14.54 10.14 21.13
C MET A 1 13.34 9.62 21.91
N PRO A 2 12.73 10.39 22.83
CA PRO A 2 11.58 9.91 23.62
C PRO A 2 10.35 9.67 22.74
N THR A 3 9.46 8.77 23.18
CA THR A 3 8.20 8.47 22.49
C THR A 3 7.25 9.67 22.57
N LEU A 4 6.81 10.18 21.41
CA LEU A 4 5.73 11.17 21.30
C LEU A 4 4.37 10.54 21.63
N ARG A 5 3.53 11.23 22.41
CA ARG A 5 2.17 10.79 22.74
C ARG A 5 1.16 11.83 22.25
N LEU A 6 0.34 11.44 21.27
CA LEU A 6 -0.73 12.27 20.73
C LEU A 6 -2.11 11.64 21.03
N PRO A 7 -3.18 12.44 21.07
CA PRO A 7 -4.53 11.89 21.21
C PRO A 7 -4.90 11.05 19.97
N LYS A 8 -5.45 9.84 20.20
CA LYS A 8 -5.94 8.94 19.14
C LYS A 8 -7.01 9.59 18.26
N CYS A 9 -7.86 10.41 18.87
CA CYS A 9 -8.92 11.16 18.20
C CYS A 9 -8.73 12.66 18.53
N PRO A 10 -7.86 13.37 17.80
CA PRO A 10 -7.65 14.80 18.04
C PRO A 10 -8.94 15.58 17.76
N LYS A 11 -9.17 16.66 18.52
CA LYS A 11 -10.26 17.59 18.22
C LYS A 11 -10.05 18.19 16.82
N ILE A 12 -11.07 18.08 15.98
CA ILE A 12 -11.04 18.63 14.62
C ILE A 12 -10.95 20.15 14.72
N ASP A 13 -9.92 20.73 14.12
CA ASP A 13 -9.73 22.18 14.03
C ASP A 13 -9.45 22.56 12.57
N ARG A 14 -10.45 23.16 11.93
CA ARG A 14 -10.38 23.53 10.51
C ARG A 14 -9.30 24.57 10.21
N ARG A 15 -8.85 25.34 11.22
CA ARG A 15 -7.75 26.32 11.05
C ARG A 15 -6.40 25.64 10.81
N ARG A 16 -6.29 24.35 11.13
CA ARG A 16 -5.11 23.51 10.91
C ARG A 16 -5.20 22.65 9.65
N PHE A 17 -6.21 22.88 8.80
CA PHE A 17 -6.34 22.15 7.55
C PHE A 17 -5.45 22.79 6.50
N PHE A 18 -4.73 21.97 5.74
CA PHE A 18 -3.96 22.41 4.60
C PHE A 18 -3.92 21.35 3.49
N GLU A 19 -3.57 21.80 2.29
CA GLU A 19 -3.46 20.94 1.12
C GLU A 19 -2.13 20.19 1.14
N CYS A 20 -2.21 18.87 1.11
CA CYS A 20 -1.09 17.99 0.88
C CYS A 20 -1.08 17.56 -0.58
N ARG A 21 0.09 17.19 -1.10
CA ARG A 21 0.22 16.60 -2.42
C ARG A 21 0.75 15.17 -2.28
N VAL A 22 0.01 14.21 -2.83
CA VAL A 22 0.39 12.79 -2.89
C VAL A 22 0.39 12.40 -4.36
N TRP A 23 1.58 12.16 -4.91
CA TRP A 23 1.78 12.11 -6.36
C TRP A 23 1.30 13.42 -7.01
N ASP A 24 0.46 13.35 -8.04
CA ASP A 24 -0.10 14.53 -8.71
C ASP A 24 -1.48 14.95 -8.14
N LEU A 25 -1.94 14.30 -7.07
CA LEU A 25 -3.25 14.54 -6.48
C LEU A 25 -3.16 15.39 -5.20
N THR A 26 -4.01 16.40 -5.13
CA THR A 26 -4.17 17.25 -3.94
C THR A 26 -5.17 16.60 -2.98
N VAL A 27 -4.73 16.40 -1.74
CA VAL A 27 -5.54 15.80 -0.67
C VAL A 27 -5.45 16.65 0.60
N PRO A 28 -6.55 16.95 1.30
CA PRO A 28 -6.50 17.70 2.54
C PRO A 28 -5.91 16.89 3.68
N GLY A 29 -5.19 17.57 4.59
CA GLY A 29 -4.72 17.00 5.85
C GLY A 29 -4.89 18.01 6.99
N MET A 30 -5.08 17.52 8.22
CA MET A 30 -5.06 18.36 9.43
C MET A 30 -3.69 18.23 10.09
N ASP A 31 -3.04 19.36 10.36
CA ASP A 31 -1.78 19.41 11.10
C ASP A 31 -1.95 18.85 12.52
N CYS A 32 -1.07 17.91 12.90
CA CYS A 32 -1.08 17.27 14.22
C CYS A 32 -0.55 18.17 15.35
N GLY A 33 -0.06 19.37 15.04
CA GLY A 33 0.46 20.35 15.98
C GLY A 33 1.98 20.40 16.01
N GLU A 34 2.47 21.52 16.54
CA GLU A 34 3.89 21.87 16.61
C GLU A 34 4.76 20.80 17.31
N GLU A 35 4.24 20.15 18.35
CA GLU A 35 4.96 19.08 19.05
C GLU A 35 5.25 17.89 18.10
N ALA A 36 4.27 17.52 17.27
CA ALA A 36 4.43 16.44 16.30
C ALA A 36 5.39 16.83 15.17
N SER A 37 5.30 18.07 14.70
CA SER A 37 6.18 18.62 13.66
C SER A 37 7.63 18.69 14.12
N ARG A 38 7.90 19.19 15.33
CA ARG A 38 9.23 19.19 15.94
C ARG A 38 9.77 17.78 16.11
N TRP A 39 8.96 16.87 16.65
CA TRP A 39 9.39 15.49 16.86
C TRP A 39 9.78 14.82 15.52
N ALA A 40 8.98 14.99 14.47
CA ALA A 40 9.31 14.45 13.15
C ALA A 40 10.58 15.08 12.56
N SER A 41 10.72 16.40 12.70
CA SER A 41 11.86 17.17 12.20
C SER A 41 13.17 16.75 12.87
N ASP A 42 13.18 16.68 14.20
CA ASP A 42 14.33 16.27 15.00
C ASP A 42 14.72 14.81 14.72
N PHE A 43 13.74 13.90 14.62
CA PHE A 43 14.00 12.48 14.35
C PHE A 43 14.65 12.27 12.98
N LEU A 44 14.16 12.98 11.96
CA LEU A 44 14.62 12.82 10.58
C LEU A 44 15.78 13.75 10.22
N GLY A 45 16.19 14.66 11.11
CA GLY A 45 17.22 15.66 10.87
C GLY A 45 16.87 16.59 9.71
N LYS A 46 15.59 16.95 9.57
CA LYS A 46 15.06 17.81 8.49
C LYS A 46 14.16 18.87 9.08
N GLU A 47 14.32 20.09 8.61
CA GLU A 47 13.47 21.21 9.02
C GLU A 47 12.10 21.18 8.30
N ASN A 48 11.11 21.84 8.90
CA ASN A 48 9.79 22.07 8.33
C ASN A 48 9.02 20.79 7.95
N LEU A 49 9.15 19.73 8.75
CA LEU A 49 8.31 18.54 8.60
C LEU A 49 7.03 18.69 9.41
N HIS A 50 5.91 18.37 8.76
CA HIS A 50 4.59 18.37 9.38
C HIS A 50 4.02 16.95 9.41
N MET A 51 3.52 16.53 10.56
CA MET A 51 2.73 15.30 10.65
C MET A 51 1.26 15.66 10.42
N VAL A 52 0.63 14.98 9.47
CA VAL A 52 -0.76 15.24 9.09
C VAL A 52 -1.64 14.03 9.36
N PHE A 53 -2.90 14.32 9.67
CA PHE A 53 -3.95 13.33 9.88
C PHE A 53 -5.14 13.64 8.97
N SER A 54 -5.71 12.60 8.35
CA SER A 54 -6.97 12.73 7.61
C SER A 54 -8.14 12.66 8.59
N ALA A 55 -8.76 13.81 8.85
CA ALA A 55 -9.88 13.92 9.78
C ALA A 55 -11.16 13.28 9.23
N PRO A 56 -12.08 12.83 10.11
CA PRO A 56 -13.39 12.37 9.68
C PRO A 56 -14.06 13.41 8.75
N ASN A 57 -14.60 12.93 7.62
CA ASN A 57 -15.24 13.72 6.57
C ASN A 57 -14.32 14.61 5.72
N MET A 58 -13.00 14.48 5.82
CA MET A 58 -12.11 15.06 4.81
C MET A 58 -12.30 14.37 3.46
N LYS A 59 -12.20 15.14 2.36
CA LYS A 59 -12.19 14.58 1.02
C LYS A 59 -11.04 13.57 0.93
N LYS A 60 -11.35 12.36 0.48
CA LYS A 60 -10.35 11.33 0.22
C LYS A 60 -9.83 11.46 -1.22
N LYS A 61 -8.68 10.86 -1.48
CA LYS A 61 -8.11 10.73 -2.82
C LYS A 61 -8.99 9.78 -3.62
N VAL A 62 -9.59 10.24 -4.70
CA VAL A 62 -10.39 9.38 -5.58
C VAL A 62 -9.47 8.80 -6.65
N ILE A 63 -9.39 7.48 -6.74
CA ILE A 63 -8.39 6.82 -7.62
C ILE A 63 -8.79 6.79 -9.10
N THR A 64 -9.96 7.34 -9.45
CA THR A 64 -10.39 7.60 -10.83
C THR A 64 -10.08 9.02 -11.32
N GLU A 65 -9.57 9.92 -10.47
CA GLU A 65 -9.28 11.30 -10.87
C GLU A 65 -8.07 11.38 -11.84
N GLU A 66 -8.03 12.43 -12.66
CA GLU A 66 -6.92 12.70 -13.59
C GLU A 66 -5.58 12.73 -12.84
N GLY A 67 -4.55 12.10 -13.42
CA GLY A 67 -3.23 11.93 -12.80
C GLY A 67 -2.92 10.50 -12.36
N VAL A 68 -3.92 9.60 -12.34
CA VAL A 68 -3.69 8.16 -12.20
C VAL A 68 -3.36 7.55 -13.58
N PRO A 69 -2.23 6.85 -13.76
CA PRO A 69 -1.84 6.37 -15.08
C PRO A 69 -2.89 5.41 -15.68
N PRO A 70 -3.34 5.58 -16.94
CA PRO A 70 -4.44 4.78 -17.51
C PRO A 70 -4.22 3.26 -17.53
N LEU A 71 -2.97 2.80 -17.53
CA LEU A 71 -2.61 1.38 -17.44
C LEU A 71 -3.06 0.70 -16.13
N TRP A 72 -3.67 1.45 -15.20
CA TRP A 72 -3.89 1.12 -13.79
C TRP A 72 -5.38 1.11 -13.43
N THR A 73 -6.27 1.52 -14.35
CA THR A 73 -7.64 1.91 -14.03
C THR A 73 -8.71 0.98 -14.59
N ASP A 74 -8.35 -0.06 -15.35
CA ASP A 74 -9.31 -0.94 -16.06
C ASP A 74 -10.42 -1.49 -15.15
N LEU A 75 -10.11 -1.75 -13.88
CA LEU A 75 -11.09 -2.24 -12.91
C LEU A 75 -11.55 -1.18 -11.93
N VAL A 76 -10.90 -0.01 -11.83
CA VAL A 76 -11.25 1.00 -10.83
C VAL A 76 -12.69 1.52 -11.05
N GLN A 77 -13.45 1.67 -9.98
CA GLN A 77 -14.83 2.16 -10.02
C GLN A 77 -14.95 3.56 -9.40
N GLN A 78 -16.00 4.28 -9.78
CA GLN A 78 -16.34 5.55 -9.16
C GLN A 78 -16.59 5.34 -7.65
N GLY A 79 -15.96 6.17 -6.83
CA GLY A 79 -16.02 6.05 -5.37
C GLY A 79 -14.92 5.17 -4.76
N ASP A 80 -14.06 4.56 -5.57
CA ASP A 80 -12.82 3.98 -5.04
C ASP A 80 -11.94 5.12 -4.50
N GLU A 81 -11.68 5.05 -3.19
CA GLU A 81 -10.97 6.08 -2.45
C GLU A 81 -9.73 5.51 -1.75
N SER A 82 -8.73 6.36 -1.58
CA SER A 82 -7.58 6.14 -0.70
C SER A 82 -7.24 7.47 -0.01
N ILE A 83 -6.34 7.47 0.97
CA ILE A 83 -5.95 8.71 1.68
C ILE A 83 -4.55 9.11 1.22
N PHE A 84 -3.53 8.65 1.96
CA PHE A 84 -2.12 8.91 1.67
C PHE A 84 -1.42 7.67 1.05
N SER A 85 -2.17 6.60 0.76
CA SER A 85 -1.65 5.41 0.07
C SER A 85 -1.29 5.74 -1.37
N ASP A 86 -0.30 5.04 -1.95
CA ASP A 86 0.19 5.35 -3.30
C ASP A 86 -0.90 5.22 -4.37
N PHE A 87 -1.58 4.08 -4.43
CA PHE A 87 -2.65 3.80 -5.38
C PHE A 87 -3.93 3.43 -4.63
N ALA A 88 -4.12 2.14 -4.31
CA ALA A 88 -5.34 1.62 -3.67
C ALA A 88 -5.29 1.66 -2.13
N SER A 89 -6.44 1.40 -1.51
CA SER A 89 -6.56 1.33 -0.04
C SER A 89 -5.89 0.10 0.56
N TYR A 90 -5.86 -1.02 -0.17
CA TYR A 90 -5.28 -2.27 0.30
C TYR A 90 -4.32 -2.89 -0.72
N LEU A 91 -3.28 -3.51 -0.19
CA LEU A 91 -2.39 -4.42 -0.90
C LEU A 91 -2.51 -5.82 -0.29
N VAL A 92 -2.81 -6.79 -1.15
CA VAL A 92 -2.93 -8.22 -0.80
C VAL A 92 -1.75 -8.98 -1.41
N THR A 93 -1.15 -9.88 -0.64
CA THR A 93 -0.02 -10.72 -1.06
C THR A 93 -0.19 -12.14 -0.56
N THR A 94 0.54 -13.09 -1.14
CA THR A 94 0.57 -14.48 -0.68
C THR A 94 1.94 -14.87 -0.14
N ASP A 95 1.98 -15.80 0.80
CA ASP A 95 3.24 -16.35 1.32
C ASP A 95 4.02 -17.12 0.24
N GLN A 96 3.29 -17.78 -0.66
CA GLN A 96 3.81 -18.56 -1.78
C GLN A 96 4.54 -17.65 -2.78
N SER A 97 4.01 -16.46 -3.06
CA SER A 97 4.71 -15.44 -3.85
C SER A 97 6.00 -14.97 -3.18
N LEU A 98 5.98 -14.74 -1.85
CA LEU A 98 7.17 -14.32 -1.12
C LEU A 98 8.23 -15.42 -1.14
N GLU A 99 7.85 -16.68 -0.94
CA GLU A 99 8.75 -17.83 -1.00
C GLU A 99 9.40 -17.94 -2.38
N ALA A 100 8.63 -17.77 -3.46
CA ALA A 100 9.15 -17.79 -4.81
C ALA A 100 10.16 -16.66 -5.08
N VAL A 101 9.94 -15.46 -4.52
CA VAL A 101 10.93 -14.37 -4.58
C VAL A 101 12.18 -14.76 -3.80
N ASN A 102 12.04 -15.23 -2.56
CA ASN A 102 13.15 -15.56 -1.68
C ASN A 102 14.00 -16.73 -2.19
N LYS A 103 13.43 -17.71 -2.90
CA LYS A 103 14.18 -18.79 -3.58
C LYS A 103 15.19 -18.28 -4.62
N ARG A 104 15.08 -17.02 -5.05
CA ARG A 104 15.93 -16.38 -6.06
C ARG A 104 16.89 -15.35 -5.47
N LEU A 105 16.88 -15.17 -4.15
CA LEU A 105 17.71 -14.19 -3.45
C LEU A 105 18.78 -14.90 -2.62
N ASP A 106 19.99 -14.35 -2.62
CA ASP A 106 21.06 -14.81 -1.71
C ASP A 106 20.71 -14.51 -0.25
N LYS A 107 20.04 -13.37 -0.01
CA LYS A 107 19.53 -12.96 1.29
C LYS A 107 18.00 -12.84 1.22
N PRO A 108 17.25 -13.70 1.92
CA PRO A 108 15.80 -13.61 1.98
C PRO A 108 15.32 -12.27 2.55
N VAL A 109 14.19 -11.80 2.04
CA VAL A 109 13.47 -10.63 2.53
C VAL A 109 12.19 -11.05 3.23
N SER A 110 11.63 -10.14 4.03
CA SER A 110 10.37 -10.38 4.73
C SER A 110 9.21 -9.70 4.01
N MET A 111 7.98 -10.10 4.34
CA MET A 111 6.79 -9.42 3.84
C MET A 111 6.74 -7.92 4.19
N ARG A 112 7.45 -7.48 5.25
CA ARG A 112 7.58 -6.07 5.63
C ARG A 112 8.23 -5.21 4.55
N ASN A 113 9.03 -5.79 3.65
CA ASN A 113 9.62 -5.10 2.51
C ASN A 113 8.56 -4.69 1.48
N PHE A 114 7.47 -5.46 1.37
CA PHE A 114 6.39 -5.21 0.41
C PHE A 114 5.22 -4.41 1.00
N ARG A 115 5.17 -4.27 2.33
CA ARG A 115 4.17 -3.45 3.06
C ARG A 115 2.70 -3.81 2.71
N PRO A 116 2.32 -5.09 2.61
CA PRO A 116 0.92 -5.44 2.39
C PRO A 116 0.06 -5.11 3.62
N ASN A 117 -1.23 -5.02 3.37
CA ASN A 117 -2.24 -4.94 4.42
C ASN A 117 -2.75 -6.34 4.79
N ILE A 118 -2.90 -7.22 3.80
CA ILE A 118 -3.40 -8.59 3.96
C ILE A 118 -2.39 -9.55 3.37
N VAL A 119 -2.02 -10.57 4.15
CA VAL A 119 -1.22 -11.71 3.71
C VAL A 119 -2.10 -12.93 3.75
N ILE A 120 -2.24 -13.62 2.61
CA ILE A 120 -3.02 -14.84 2.48
C ILE A 120 -2.05 -16.01 2.43
N ASP A 121 -2.18 -16.92 3.38
CA ASP A 121 -1.59 -18.26 3.28
C ASP A 121 -2.48 -19.11 2.38
N THR A 122 -1.92 -19.71 1.33
CA THR A 122 -2.68 -20.43 0.31
C THR A 122 -1.92 -21.63 -0.23
N THR A 123 -2.62 -22.65 -0.73
CA THR A 123 -1.96 -23.75 -1.45
C THR A 123 -1.82 -23.50 -2.95
N MET A 124 -2.23 -22.31 -3.43
CA MET A 124 -2.14 -21.93 -4.83
C MET A 124 -0.69 -21.67 -5.27
N GLU A 125 -0.48 -21.63 -6.58
CA GLU A 125 0.83 -21.35 -7.15
C GLU A 125 1.32 -19.93 -6.81
N ALA A 126 2.64 -19.73 -6.82
CA ALA A 126 3.20 -18.40 -6.62
C ALA A 126 2.69 -17.42 -7.67
N PHE A 127 2.32 -16.22 -7.22
CA PHE A 127 1.78 -15.12 -8.02
C PHE A 127 0.37 -15.35 -8.57
N ASP A 128 -0.35 -16.36 -8.09
CA ASP A 128 -1.74 -16.61 -8.46
C ASP A 128 -2.64 -15.40 -8.15
N GLU A 129 -2.27 -14.58 -7.15
CA GLU A 129 -2.99 -13.36 -6.81
C GLU A 129 -3.06 -12.33 -7.94
N ASP A 130 -2.19 -12.42 -8.95
CA ASP A 130 -2.24 -11.56 -10.14
C ASP A 130 -3.55 -11.72 -10.93
N PHE A 131 -4.21 -12.88 -10.82
CA PHE A 131 -5.35 -13.27 -11.63
C PHE A 131 -6.68 -13.18 -10.87
N TRP A 132 -6.66 -12.82 -9.60
CA TRP A 132 -7.86 -12.65 -8.81
C TRP A 132 -8.64 -11.41 -9.26
N GLY A 133 -9.96 -11.55 -9.33
CA GLY A 133 -10.91 -10.47 -9.59
C GLY A 133 -11.58 -10.01 -8.31
N GLU A 134 -11.91 -10.95 -7.41
CA GLU A 134 -12.56 -10.67 -6.14
C GLU A 134 -12.03 -11.57 -5.02
N LEU A 135 -12.06 -11.04 -3.81
CA LEU A 135 -11.78 -11.74 -2.57
C LEU A 135 -12.99 -11.60 -1.65
N LYS A 136 -13.46 -12.73 -1.14
CA LYS A 136 -14.52 -12.79 -0.12
C LYS A 136 -13.93 -13.18 1.23
N PHE A 137 -14.27 -12.41 2.25
CA PHE A 137 -13.91 -12.61 3.65
C PHE A 137 -15.17 -12.87 4.47
N GLY A 138 -15.26 -14.03 5.12
CA GLY A 138 -16.46 -14.44 5.84
C GLY A 138 -17.72 -14.43 4.96
N GLU A 139 -18.86 -14.03 5.50
CA GLU A 139 -20.13 -14.00 4.76
C GLU A 139 -20.33 -12.71 3.95
N ASN A 140 -19.89 -11.58 4.50
CA ASN A 140 -20.29 -10.24 4.04
C ASN A 140 -19.13 -9.36 3.53
N GLY A 141 -17.87 -9.75 3.78
CA GLY A 141 -16.71 -8.95 3.38
C GLY A 141 -16.34 -9.23 1.93
N TYR A 142 -16.26 -8.18 1.10
CA TYR A 142 -15.85 -8.32 -0.29
C TYR A 142 -14.86 -7.22 -0.67
N MET A 143 -13.78 -7.66 -1.31
CA MET A 143 -12.77 -6.80 -1.90
C MET A 143 -12.65 -7.12 -3.38
N ARG A 144 -12.47 -6.08 -4.18
CA ARG A 144 -12.24 -6.20 -5.61
C ARG A 144 -10.78 -5.98 -5.92
N CYS A 145 -10.20 -6.93 -6.62
CA CYS A 145 -8.79 -6.93 -7.00
C CYS A 145 -8.59 -6.07 -8.24
N LEU A 146 -7.92 -4.93 -8.08
CA LEU A 146 -7.75 -3.91 -9.12
C LEU A 146 -6.63 -4.29 -10.09
N GLN A 147 -5.40 -4.40 -9.61
CA GLN A 147 -4.26 -4.73 -10.47
C GLN A 147 -3.06 -5.19 -9.66
N PRO A 148 -2.17 -5.99 -10.26
CA PRO A 148 -0.85 -6.26 -9.70
C PRO A 148 -0.13 -4.96 -9.30
N CYS A 149 0.54 -4.96 -8.15
CA CYS A 149 1.22 -3.78 -7.61
C CYS A 149 2.66 -3.70 -8.14
N PRO A 150 3.01 -2.67 -8.93
CA PRO A 150 4.40 -2.44 -9.33
C PRO A 150 5.20 -2.00 -8.11
N ARG A 151 6.41 -2.53 -8.00
CA ARG A 151 7.27 -2.34 -6.83
C ARG A 151 8.38 -1.37 -7.16
N CYS A 152 8.47 -0.29 -6.39
CA CYS A 152 9.57 0.66 -6.48
C CYS A 152 10.74 0.27 -5.57
N LEU A 153 11.80 1.08 -5.58
CA LEU A 153 13.02 0.87 -4.77
C LEU A 153 12.78 0.91 -3.25
N VAL A 154 11.60 1.32 -2.77
CA VAL A 154 11.28 1.27 -1.33
C VAL A 154 11.35 -0.17 -0.79
N THR A 155 11.15 -1.19 -1.62
CA THR A 155 11.30 -2.61 -1.21
C THR A 155 12.72 -2.96 -0.81
N THR A 156 13.71 -2.18 -1.24
CA THR A 156 15.14 -2.38 -0.96
C THR A 156 15.58 -1.73 0.36
N VAL A 157 14.68 -1.05 1.08
CA VAL A 157 14.99 -0.44 2.37
C VAL A 157 14.92 -1.49 3.46
N ASP A 158 16.03 -1.71 4.16
CA ASP A 158 16.09 -2.52 5.37
C ASP A 158 15.17 -1.91 6.44
N ARG A 159 14.24 -2.72 6.95
CA ARG A 159 13.12 -2.22 7.76
C ARG A 159 13.50 -1.92 9.20
N ASP A 160 14.67 -2.37 9.65
CA ASP A 160 15.15 -2.17 11.02
C ASP A 160 16.18 -1.03 11.08
N THR A 161 16.99 -0.88 10.03
CA THR A 161 18.03 0.16 9.95
C THR A 161 17.60 1.41 9.18
N GLY A 162 16.57 1.31 8.34
CA GLY A 162 16.14 2.40 7.45
C GLY A 162 17.09 2.68 6.29
N LYS A 163 18.12 1.85 6.09
CA LYS A 163 19.11 2.02 5.02
C LYS A 163 18.68 1.25 3.78
N ARG A 164 18.95 1.83 2.60
CA ARG A 164 18.75 1.15 1.33
C ARG A 164 19.83 0.09 1.13
N ASP A 165 19.44 -1.08 0.65
CA ASP A 165 20.37 -2.12 0.23
C ASP A 165 21.16 -1.66 -1.01
N PRO A 166 22.50 -1.58 -0.96
CA PRO A 166 23.32 -1.13 -2.08
C PRO A 166 23.28 -2.08 -3.28
N SER A 167 22.87 -3.34 -3.08
CA SER A 167 22.66 -4.31 -4.16
C SER A 167 21.32 -4.15 -4.89
N PHE A 168 20.44 -3.29 -4.36
CA PHE A 168 19.07 -3.06 -4.82
C PHE A 168 18.16 -4.30 -4.78
N GLU A 169 18.46 -5.27 -3.93
CA GLU A 169 17.58 -6.41 -3.69
C GLU A 169 16.42 -6.06 -2.75
N PRO A 170 15.21 -6.64 -2.92
CA PRO A 170 14.86 -7.71 -3.86
C PRO A 170 14.49 -7.20 -5.27
N HIS A 171 14.43 -5.87 -5.44
CA HIS A 171 13.91 -5.23 -6.65
C HIS A 171 14.69 -5.66 -7.91
N LYS A 172 16.02 -5.65 -7.84
CA LYS A 172 16.90 -6.05 -8.95
C LYS A 172 16.62 -7.48 -9.43
N THR A 173 16.48 -8.44 -8.52
CA THR A 173 16.16 -9.82 -8.90
C THR A 173 14.75 -9.94 -9.45
N MET A 174 13.77 -9.28 -8.84
CA MET A 174 12.38 -9.31 -9.33
C MET A 174 12.24 -8.77 -10.75
N LYS A 175 13.03 -7.76 -11.16
CA LYS A 175 13.01 -7.26 -12.55
C LYS A 175 13.28 -8.33 -13.61
N LYS A 176 13.97 -9.41 -13.26
CA LYS A 176 14.33 -10.48 -14.18
C LYS A 176 13.14 -11.37 -14.56
N PHE A 177 12.10 -11.43 -13.72
CA PHE A 177 11.01 -12.41 -13.89
C PHE A 177 9.60 -11.89 -13.55
N ARG A 178 9.48 -10.67 -13.01
CA ARG A 178 8.20 -10.08 -12.58
C ARG A 178 7.84 -8.79 -13.31
N CYS A 179 8.59 -8.38 -14.33
CA CYS A 179 8.17 -7.30 -15.22
C CYS A 179 7.12 -7.83 -16.20
N LYS A 180 6.05 -7.06 -16.43
CA LYS A 180 4.98 -7.41 -17.38
C LYS A 180 5.12 -6.59 -18.67
N PRO A 181 5.20 -7.22 -19.86
CA PRO A 181 5.26 -6.50 -21.13
C PRO A 181 4.13 -5.47 -21.26
N GLY A 182 4.44 -4.26 -21.72
CA GLY A 182 3.46 -3.18 -21.89
C GLY A 182 2.98 -2.50 -20.61
N ARG A 183 3.45 -2.90 -19.41
CA ARG A 183 3.04 -2.34 -18.11
C ARG A 183 4.20 -1.65 -17.36
N GLY A 184 5.15 -1.07 -18.11
CA GLY A 184 6.30 -0.34 -17.56
C GLY A 184 7.53 -1.22 -17.29
N VAL A 185 8.49 -0.67 -16.54
CA VAL A 185 9.81 -1.30 -16.28
C VAL A 185 9.94 -1.91 -14.88
N ASP A 186 8.96 -1.66 -14.01
CA ASP A 186 9.01 -2.10 -12.61
C ASP A 186 8.47 -3.52 -12.47
N PRO A 187 9.02 -4.31 -11.53
CA PRO A 187 8.52 -5.65 -11.27
C PRO A 187 7.25 -5.61 -10.41
N PHE A 188 6.38 -6.62 -10.57
CA PHE A 188 5.11 -6.71 -9.86
C PHE A 188 5.12 -7.73 -8.70
N PHE A 189 4.51 -7.36 -7.57
CA PHE A 189 4.31 -8.25 -6.42
C PHE A 189 3.11 -7.81 -5.57
N GLY A 190 2.22 -8.76 -5.30
CA GLY A 190 0.92 -8.50 -4.68
C GLY A 190 -0.07 -7.83 -5.62
N ILE A 191 -1.32 -7.78 -5.19
CA ILE A 191 -2.44 -7.18 -5.91
C ILE A 191 -3.07 -6.05 -5.09
N ASN A 192 -3.24 -4.90 -5.73
CA ASN A 192 -3.98 -3.77 -5.18
C ASN A 192 -5.47 -4.11 -5.15
N ALA A 193 -6.17 -3.74 -4.08
CA ALA A 193 -7.58 -4.03 -3.91
C ALA A 193 -8.35 -2.84 -3.30
N SER A 194 -9.63 -2.74 -3.68
CA SER A 194 -10.62 -1.85 -3.08
C SER A 194 -11.64 -2.65 -2.28
N VAL A 195 -12.32 -2.00 -1.34
CA VAL A 195 -13.37 -2.63 -0.53
C VAL A 195 -14.72 -2.25 -1.11
N ASP A 196 -15.46 -3.24 -1.59
CA ASP A 196 -16.81 -3.04 -2.10
C ASP A 196 -17.83 -3.22 -0.96
N PHE A 197 -17.61 -4.20 -0.07
CA PHE A 197 -18.43 -4.43 1.12
C PHE A 197 -17.54 -4.61 2.36
N PRO A 198 -17.58 -3.69 3.33
CA PRO A 198 -16.72 -3.75 4.50
C PRO A 198 -17.18 -4.83 5.48
N ALA A 199 -16.21 -5.50 6.09
CA ALA A 199 -16.44 -6.44 7.19
C ALA A 199 -15.22 -6.44 8.13
N ASP A 200 -15.44 -6.89 9.36
CA ASP A 200 -14.34 -7.22 10.27
C ASP A 200 -13.65 -8.49 9.78
N VAL A 201 -12.32 -8.43 9.67
CA VAL A 201 -11.48 -9.57 9.28
C VAL A 201 -10.43 -9.84 10.35
N ARG A 202 -10.10 -11.11 10.57
CA ARG A 202 -9.13 -11.58 11.57
C ARG A 202 -8.14 -12.55 10.94
N VAL A 203 -6.96 -12.64 11.54
CA VAL A 203 -5.98 -13.68 11.18
C VAL A 203 -6.60 -15.05 11.43
N GLY A 204 -6.52 -15.93 10.43
CA GLY A 204 -7.12 -17.26 10.45
C GLY A 204 -8.50 -17.33 9.81
N ASP A 205 -9.12 -16.21 9.43
CA ASP A 205 -10.39 -16.24 8.69
C ASP A 205 -10.18 -16.84 7.27
N PRO A 206 -11.11 -17.68 6.79
CA PRO A 206 -11.03 -18.21 5.44
C PRO A 206 -11.24 -17.09 4.41
N VAL A 207 -10.49 -17.16 3.32
CA VAL A 207 -10.58 -16.23 2.19
C VAL A 207 -10.88 -17.03 0.92
N TYR A 208 -11.88 -16.59 0.16
CA TYR A 208 -12.23 -17.19 -1.11
C TYR A 208 -11.89 -16.23 -2.24
N ALA A 209 -11.08 -16.69 -3.20
CA ALA A 209 -10.74 -15.91 -4.37
C ALA A 209 -11.59 -16.34 -5.57
N ARG A 210 -12.12 -15.35 -6.31
CA ARG A 210 -12.70 -15.57 -7.64
C ARG A 210 -11.75 -15.01 -8.68
N TYR A 211 -11.35 -15.83 -9.64
CA TYR A 211 -10.51 -15.41 -10.76
C TYR A 211 -11.23 -14.43 -11.67
N ARG A 212 -10.46 -13.59 -12.36
CA ARG A 212 -10.97 -12.75 -13.45
C ARG A 212 -11.50 -13.64 -14.56
N THR A 213 -12.72 -13.40 -14.99
CA THR A 213 -13.24 -13.94 -16.24
C THR A 213 -12.72 -13.07 -17.38
N ASN A 214 -12.06 -13.69 -18.36
CA ASN A 214 -11.69 -13.00 -19.61
C ASN A 214 -12.91 -12.57 -20.40
#